data_AF-A0A1K0IRH4-F1
#
_entry.id   AF-A0A1K0IRH4-F1
#
_cell.length_a   1.000
_cell.length_b   1.000
_cell.length_c   1.000
_cell.angle_alpha   90.00
_cell.angle_beta   90.00
_cell.angle_gamma   90.00
#
_symmetry.space_group_name_H-M   'P 1'
#
loop_
_entity.id
_entity.type
_entity.pdbx_description
1 polymer ?
#
loop_
_entity_poly.entity_id
_entity_poly.type
_entity_poly.pdbx_seq_one_letter_code
_entity_poly.pdbx_strand_id
1 'polypeptide(L)'
;MLTPLWRVIAAVIVVAAIFAAGWAVNGWRKDAEIAGIEADRARERRDQALAQVKAVDDARFEEQRRTAAQTEIANAATKDAETARADARAADAVADRLRQRVAELVAAGRAPGNTYPAGAGQAAGDPIGMLADVLSRADQRAGILAEYADRARIAGQACERSYDALTGVSHQGGDGRD
;
A
#
# COMPACT_ATOMS: atom_id res chain seq x y z
N MET A 1 -59.77 15.24 82.34
CA MET A 1 -60.31 15.04 80.99
C MET A 1 -59.45 14.01 80.27
N LEU A 2 -59.82 12.72 80.36
CA LEU A 2 -59.11 11.62 79.71
C LEU A 2 -59.71 11.47 78.31
N THR A 3 -58.93 11.71 77.25
CA THR A 3 -59.39 11.40 75.89
C THR A 3 -59.69 9.89 75.83
N PRO A 4 -60.87 9.47 75.32
CA PRO A 4 -61.23 8.06 75.37
C PRO A 4 -60.29 7.25 74.45
N LEU A 5 -59.73 6.16 74.99
CA LEU A 5 -58.65 5.34 74.40
C LEU A 5 -58.86 4.99 72.91
N TRP A 6 -60.11 4.77 72.50
CA TRP A 6 -60.47 4.46 71.11
C TRP A 6 -60.09 5.57 70.11
N ARG A 7 -60.13 6.84 70.53
CA ARG A 7 -59.71 7.97 69.68
C ARG A 7 -58.21 7.97 69.42
N VAL A 8 -57.40 7.55 70.39
CA VAL A 8 -55.94 7.44 70.24
C VAL A 8 -55.60 6.29 69.27
N ILE A 9 -56.25 5.14 69.42
CA ILE A 9 -56.08 3.99 68.52
C ILE A 9 -56.47 4.35 67.09
N ALA A 10 -57.62 4.99 66.89
CA ALA A 10 -58.06 5.44 65.57
C ALA A 10 -57.07 6.42 64.92
N ALA A 11 -56.53 7.37 65.70
CA ALA A 11 -55.53 8.32 65.21
C ALA A 11 -54.24 7.62 64.77
N VAL A 12 -53.74 6.64 65.52
CA VAL A 12 -52.54 5.86 65.16
C VAL A 12 -52.75 5.07 63.88
N ILE A 13 -53.90 4.44 63.70
CA ILE A 13 -54.23 3.69 62.47
C ILE A 13 -54.24 4.62 61.26
N VAL A 14 -54.83 5.80 61.39
CA VAL A 14 -54.84 6.81 60.31
C VAL A 14 -53.43 7.25 59.95
N VAL A 15 -52.58 7.54 60.94
CA VAL A 15 -51.18 7.92 60.71
C VAL A 15 -50.41 6.78 60.03
N ALA A 16 -50.60 5.53 60.46
CA ALA A 16 -49.95 4.36 59.86
C ALA A 16 -50.41 4.14 58.40
N ALA A 17 -51.70 4.33 58.11
CA ALA A 17 -52.24 4.23 56.75
C ALA A 17 -51.69 5.33 55.84
N ILE A 18 -51.60 6.57 56.32
CA ILE A 18 -50.99 7.68 55.57
C ILE A 18 -49.51 7.40 55.31
N PHE A 19 -48.78 6.88 56.31
CA PHE A 19 -47.37 6.53 56.16
C PHE A 19 -47.16 5.42 55.11
N ALA A 20 -47.97 4.35 55.17
CA ALA A 20 -47.90 3.25 54.21
C ALA A 20 -48.24 3.71 52.77
N ALA A 21 -49.27 4.56 52.62
CA ALA A 21 -49.62 5.15 51.33
C ALA A 21 -48.51 6.06 50.80
N GLY A 22 -47.93 6.91 51.66
CA GLY A 22 -46.81 7.77 51.31
C GLY A 22 -45.56 6.97 50.90
N TRP A 23 -45.28 5.86 51.59
CA TRP A 23 -44.19 4.95 51.24
C TRP A 23 -44.40 4.30 49.88
N ALA A 24 -45.59 3.75 49.62
CA ALA A 24 -45.91 3.10 48.35
C ALA A 24 -45.81 4.07 47.16
N VAL A 25 -46.35 5.29 47.28
CA VAL A 25 -46.26 6.31 46.23
C VAL A 25 -44.82 6.76 45.99
N ASN A 26 -44.02 6.92 47.06
CA ASN A 26 -42.60 7.25 46.91
C ASN A 26 -41.80 6.10 46.26
N GLY A 27 -42.11 4.85 46.60
CA GLY A 27 -41.54 3.66 45.98
C GLY A 27 -41.79 3.66 44.47
N TRP A 28 -43.05 3.77 44.03
CA TRP A 28 -43.39 3.81 42.61
C TRP A 28 -42.71 4.94 41.85
N ARG A 29 -42.62 6.13 42.46
CA ARG A 29 -41.93 7.28 41.86
C ARG A 29 -40.43 7.01 41.70
N LYS A 30 -39.80 6.37 42.69
CA LYS A 30 -38.37 6.01 42.66
C LYS A 30 -38.07 4.89 41.68
N ASP A 31 -38.94 3.88 41.59
CA ASP A 31 -38.81 2.81 40.61
C ASP A 31 -38.91 3.35 39.18
N ALA A 32 -39.83 4.28 38.93
CA ALA A 32 -39.95 4.94 37.64
C ALA A 32 -38.72 5.80 37.29
N GLU A 33 -38.17 6.52 38.26
CA GLU A 33 -36.93 7.30 38.10
C GLU A 33 -35.73 6.38 37.80
N ILE A 34 -35.59 5.27 38.52
CA ILE A 34 -34.52 4.28 38.31
C ILE A 34 -34.65 3.63 36.93
N ALA A 35 -35.86 3.24 36.52
CA ALA A 35 -36.11 2.67 35.20
C ALA A 35 -35.76 3.64 34.07
N GLY A 36 -36.03 4.94 34.25
CA GLY A 36 -35.60 6.00 33.33
C GLY A 36 -34.07 6.09 33.22
N ILE A 37 -33.39 6.17 34.36
CA ILE A 37 -31.92 6.22 34.41
C ILE A 37 -31.28 4.99 33.78
N GLU A 38 -31.84 3.79 34.02
CA GLU A 38 -31.34 2.56 33.41
C GLU A 38 -31.58 2.51 31.90
N ALA A 39 -32.74 2.98 31.44
CA ALA A 39 -33.03 3.11 30.02
C ALA A 39 -32.08 4.10 29.32
N ASP A 40 -31.80 5.23 29.94
CA ASP A 40 -30.87 6.24 29.41
C ASP A 40 -29.44 5.69 29.34
N ARG A 41 -28.96 5.05 30.42
CA ARG A 41 -27.66 4.36 30.41
C ARG A 41 -27.60 3.25 29.36
N ALA A 42 -28.69 2.51 29.15
CA ALA A 42 -28.75 1.48 28.13
C ALA A 42 -28.69 2.07 26.71
N ARG A 43 -29.31 3.24 26.47
CA ARG A 43 -29.21 3.99 25.21
C ARG A 43 -27.77 4.48 25.00
N GLU A 44 -27.18 5.14 25.99
CA GLU A 44 -25.80 5.63 25.91
C GLU A 44 -24.81 4.50 25.62
N ARG A 45 -24.93 3.35 26.28
CA ARG A 45 -24.08 2.18 26.01
C ARG A 45 -24.25 1.66 24.58
N ARG A 46 -25.48 1.67 24.05
CA ARG A 46 -25.74 1.26 22.65
C ARG A 46 -25.15 2.25 21.67
N ASP A 47 -25.34 3.55 21.91
CA ASP A 47 -24.80 4.60 21.05
C ASP A 47 -23.27 4.59 21.05
N GLN A 48 -22.65 4.37 22.21
CA GLN A 48 -21.21 4.16 22.32
C GLN A 48 -20.73 2.90 21.60
N ALA A 49 -21.47 1.80 21.68
CA ALA A 49 -21.13 0.57 20.97
C ALA A 49 -21.23 0.76 19.44
N LEU A 50 -22.29 1.42 18.96
CA LEU A 50 -22.48 1.75 17.55
C LEU A 50 -21.39 2.71 17.04
N ALA A 51 -21.04 3.73 17.83
CA ALA A 51 -19.97 4.65 17.49
C ALA A 51 -18.61 3.94 17.40
N GLN A 52 -18.33 3.00 18.31
CA GLN A 52 -17.11 2.18 18.26
C GLN A 52 -17.08 1.27 17.03
N VAL A 53 -18.19 0.57 16.73
CA VAL A 53 -18.27 -0.27 15.53
C VAL A 53 -18.03 0.56 14.27
N LYS A 54 -18.69 1.72 14.16
CA LYS A 54 -18.50 2.62 13.03
C LYS A 54 -17.06 3.11 12.89
N ALA A 55 -16.43 3.51 13.99
CA ALA A 55 -15.03 3.94 13.98
C ALA A 55 -14.07 2.82 13.53
N VAL A 56 -14.34 1.58 13.95
CA VAL A 56 -13.55 0.41 13.52
C VAL A 56 -13.78 0.10 12.05
N ASP A 57 -15.01 0.15 11.57
CA ASP A 57 -15.34 -0.07 10.16
C ASP A 57 -14.68 0.98 9.27
N ASP A 58 -14.80 2.27 9.62
CA ASP A 58 -14.15 3.38 8.90
C ASP A 58 -12.62 3.19 8.85
N ALA A 59 -12.00 2.78 9.96
CA ALA A 59 -10.57 2.47 10.01
C ALA A 59 -10.20 1.28 9.11
N ARG A 60 -11.00 0.20 9.13
CA ARG A 60 -10.78 -0.99 8.28
C ARG A 60 -10.93 -0.66 6.80
N PHE A 61 -11.89 0.17 6.41
CA PHE A 61 -12.04 0.60 5.02
C PHE A 61 -10.80 1.37 4.54
N GLU A 62 -10.26 2.26 5.38
CA GLU A 62 -9.05 3.00 5.04
C GLU A 62 -7.81 2.08 4.97
N GLU A 63 -7.68 1.11 5.87
CA GLU A 63 -6.63 0.09 5.82
C GLU A 63 -6.72 -0.76 4.54
N GLN A 64 -7.93 -1.18 4.17
CA GLN A 64 -8.17 -1.94 2.93
C GLN A 64 -7.82 -1.10 1.70
N ARG A 65 -8.23 0.17 1.66
CA ARG A 65 -7.90 1.09 0.58
C ARG A 65 -6.39 1.24 0.41
N ARG A 66 -5.66 1.47 1.50
CA ARG A 66 -4.18 1.58 1.47
C ARG A 66 -3.51 0.28 1.05
N THR A 67 -3.95 -0.84 1.59
CA THR A 67 -3.38 -2.16 1.28
C THR A 67 -3.61 -2.52 -0.19
N ALA A 68 -4.80 -2.27 -0.71
CA ALA A 68 -5.12 -2.50 -2.12
C ALA A 68 -4.21 -1.65 -3.02
N ALA A 69 -4.08 -0.35 -2.74
CA ALA A 69 -3.23 0.53 -3.53
C ALA A 69 -1.75 0.10 -3.51
N GLN A 70 -1.20 -0.21 -2.34
CA GLN A 70 0.19 -0.69 -2.22
C GLN A 70 0.40 -2.02 -2.94
N THR A 71 -0.59 -2.93 -2.88
CA THR A 71 -0.53 -4.23 -3.58
C THR A 71 -0.52 -4.04 -5.09
N GLU A 72 -1.37 -3.15 -5.61
CA GLU A 72 -1.41 -2.83 -7.04
C GLU A 72 -0.08 -2.22 -7.52
N ILE A 73 0.49 -1.28 -6.76
CA ILE A 73 1.78 -0.66 -7.08
C ILE A 73 2.91 -1.69 -7.05
N ALA A 74 2.93 -2.58 -6.05
CA ALA A 74 3.93 -3.63 -5.96
C ALA A 74 3.81 -4.63 -7.13
N ASN A 75 2.59 -5.00 -7.53
CA ASN A 75 2.34 -5.87 -8.67
C ASN A 75 2.79 -5.21 -9.98
N ALA A 76 2.48 -3.93 -10.18
CA ALA A 76 2.92 -3.17 -11.33
C ALA A 76 4.45 -3.11 -11.41
N ALA A 77 5.12 -2.76 -10.31
CA ALA A 77 6.58 -2.72 -10.25
C ALA A 77 7.23 -4.09 -10.51
N THR A 78 6.61 -5.17 -10.04
CA THR A 78 7.06 -6.55 -10.29
C THR A 78 6.97 -6.87 -11.77
N LYS A 79 5.85 -6.55 -12.41
CA LYS A 79 5.65 -6.74 -13.85
C LYS A 79 6.65 -5.92 -14.67
N ASP A 80 6.84 -4.64 -14.33
CA ASP A 80 7.81 -3.78 -15.00
C ASP A 80 9.24 -4.35 -14.89
N ALA A 81 9.60 -4.90 -13.73
CA ALA A 81 10.90 -5.55 -13.50
C ALA A 81 11.05 -6.85 -14.29
N GLU A 82 9.98 -7.64 -14.44
CA GLU A 82 9.99 -8.84 -15.28
C GLU A 82 10.17 -8.49 -16.76
N THR A 83 9.48 -7.46 -17.25
CA THR A 83 9.66 -6.95 -18.61
C THR A 83 11.09 -6.46 -18.84
N ALA A 84 11.63 -5.62 -17.96
CA ALA A 84 13.02 -5.13 -18.07
C ALA A 84 14.05 -6.29 -18.07
N ARG A 85 13.82 -7.34 -17.27
CA ARG A 85 14.67 -8.54 -17.27
C ARG A 85 14.56 -9.33 -18.58
N ALA A 86 13.36 -9.42 -19.16
CA ALA A 86 13.15 -10.09 -20.44
C ALA A 86 13.86 -9.33 -21.57
N ASP A 87 13.74 -8.00 -21.58
CA ASP A 87 14.40 -7.11 -22.54
C ASP A 87 15.93 -7.19 -22.42
N ALA A 88 16.46 -7.20 -21.18
CA ALA A 88 17.89 -7.38 -20.94
C ALA A 88 18.41 -8.72 -21.52
N ARG A 89 17.70 -9.83 -21.27
CA ARG A 89 18.07 -11.15 -21.85
C ARG A 89 18.00 -11.15 -23.37
N ALA A 90 17.01 -10.47 -23.95
CA ALA A 90 16.89 -10.35 -25.41
C ALA A 90 18.06 -9.54 -25.99
N ALA A 91 18.44 -8.44 -25.34
CA ALA A 91 19.60 -7.63 -25.71
C ALA A 91 20.91 -8.42 -25.61
N ASP A 92 21.12 -9.17 -24.52
CA ASP A 92 22.28 -10.05 -24.35
C ASP A 92 22.39 -11.08 -25.48
N ALA A 93 21.27 -11.73 -25.84
CA ALA A 93 21.24 -12.70 -26.93
C ALA A 93 21.56 -12.06 -28.30
N VAL A 94 21.13 -10.81 -28.53
CA VAL A 94 21.50 -10.05 -29.74
C VAL A 94 22.98 -9.70 -29.72
N ALA A 95 23.50 -9.23 -28.58
CA ALA A 95 24.91 -8.87 -28.40
C ALA A 95 25.83 -10.07 -28.63
N ASP A 96 25.49 -11.25 -28.10
CA ASP A 96 26.26 -12.47 -28.31
C ASP A 96 26.32 -12.89 -29.77
N ARG A 97 25.19 -12.82 -30.49
CA ARG A 97 25.16 -13.08 -31.94
C ARG A 97 26.02 -12.07 -32.70
N LEU A 98 25.97 -10.80 -32.32
CA LEU A 98 26.81 -9.76 -32.92
C LEU A 98 28.30 -10.04 -32.69
N ARG A 99 28.69 -10.40 -31.46
CA ARG A 99 30.09 -10.76 -31.11
C ARG A 99 30.58 -11.95 -31.93
N GLN A 100 29.74 -12.98 -32.12
CA GLN A 100 30.07 -14.13 -32.98
C GLN A 100 30.31 -13.70 -34.43
N ARG A 101 29.42 -12.87 -35.01
CA ARG A 101 29.59 -12.35 -36.37
C ARG A 101 30.84 -11.48 -36.52
N VAL A 102 31.13 -10.64 -35.54
CA VAL A 102 32.35 -9.82 -35.52
C VAL A 102 33.59 -10.71 -35.44
N ALA A 103 33.58 -11.76 -34.62
CA ALA A 103 34.68 -12.72 -34.54
C ALA A 103 34.90 -13.47 -35.88
N GLU A 104 33.82 -13.89 -36.56
CA GLU A 104 33.88 -14.48 -37.90
C GLU A 104 34.53 -13.52 -38.92
N LEU A 105 34.11 -12.25 -38.93
CA LEU A 105 34.66 -11.22 -39.83
C LEU A 105 36.14 -10.91 -39.54
N VAL A 106 36.50 -10.81 -38.27
CA VAL A 106 37.89 -10.61 -37.83
C VAL A 106 38.76 -11.80 -38.27
N ALA A 107 38.27 -13.03 -38.10
CA ALA A 107 38.99 -14.23 -38.53
C ALA A 107 39.15 -14.27 -40.06
N ALA A 108 38.10 -13.94 -40.82
CA ALA A 108 38.14 -13.86 -42.27
C ALA A 108 39.12 -12.79 -42.78
N GLY A 109 39.18 -11.64 -42.11
CA GLY A 109 40.15 -10.57 -42.41
C GLY A 109 41.62 -10.98 -42.21
N ARG A 110 41.88 -11.96 -41.32
CA ARG A 110 43.21 -12.51 -41.04
C ARG A 110 43.60 -13.70 -41.94
N ALA A 111 42.69 -14.21 -42.79
CA ALA A 111 42.96 -15.40 -43.60
C ALA A 111 44.09 -15.16 -44.63
N PRO A 112 45.00 -16.13 -44.82
CA PRO A 112 46.10 -16.03 -45.78
C PRO A 112 45.53 -16.06 -47.21
N GLY A 113 45.45 -14.89 -47.84
CA GLY A 113 44.79 -14.68 -49.13
C GLY A 113 44.41 -13.22 -49.40
N ASN A 114 44.38 -12.37 -48.36
CA ASN A 114 44.24 -10.92 -48.52
C ASN A 114 45.54 -10.30 -49.03
N THR A 115 45.66 -10.15 -50.34
CA THR A 115 46.81 -9.61 -51.09
C THR A 115 46.95 -8.09 -51.04
N TYR A 116 46.50 -7.43 -49.97
CA TYR A 116 46.72 -5.98 -49.84
C TYR A 116 48.20 -5.75 -49.46
N PRO A 117 48.97 -4.98 -50.26
CA PRO A 117 50.37 -4.73 -49.92
C PRO A 117 50.44 -3.98 -48.59
N ALA A 118 51.20 -4.52 -47.64
CA ALA A 118 51.50 -3.81 -46.41
C ALA A 118 52.25 -2.52 -46.78
N GLY A 119 51.61 -1.37 -46.58
CA GLY A 119 52.24 -0.07 -46.76
C GLY A 119 53.35 0.12 -45.73
N ALA A 120 54.38 0.86 -46.12
CA ALA A 120 55.43 1.28 -45.20
C ALA A 120 54.80 2.14 -44.08
N GLY A 121 54.63 1.56 -42.90
CA GLY A 121 53.96 2.19 -41.76
C GLY A 121 52.89 1.34 -41.08
N GLN A 122 52.57 0.13 -41.57
CA GLN A 122 51.69 -0.80 -40.85
C GLN A 122 52.23 -1.06 -39.44
N ALA A 123 51.62 -0.44 -38.43
CA ALA A 123 51.89 -0.75 -37.03
C ALA A 123 51.70 -2.26 -36.83
N ALA A 124 52.56 -2.89 -36.04
CA ALA A 124 52.51 -4.33 -35.72
C ALA A 124 51.26 -4.78 -34.92
N GLY A 125 50.19 -3.97 -34.91
CA GLY A 125 48.96 -4.21 -34.16
C GLY A 125 47.81 -4.68 -35.05
N ASP A 126 46.82 -5.31 -34.41
CA ASP A 126 45.57 -5.76 -35.02
C ASP A 126 44.46 -4.70 -34.79
N PRO A 127 44.27 -3.74 -35.71
CA PRO A 127 43.33 -2.64 -35.53
C PRO A 127 41.87 -3.11 -35.50
N ILE A 128 41.53 -4.17 -36.24
CA ILE A 128 40.16 -4.69 -36.30
C ILE A 128 39.82 -5.41 -35.00
N GLY A 129 40.75 -6.21 -34.45
CA GLY A 129 40.57 -6.84 -33.14
C GLY A 129 40.47 -5.83 -32.00
N MET A 130 41.24 -4.74 -32.05
CA MET A 130 41.13 -3.64 -31.07
C MET A 130 39.76 -2.96 -31.10
N LEU A 131 39.22 -2.67 -32.29
CA LEU A 131 37.87 -2.11 -32.43
C LEU A 131 36.79 -3.07 -31.92
N ALA A 132 36.93 -4.37 -32.21
CA ALA A 132 36.01 -5.40 -31.71
C ALA A 132 36.03 -5.52 -30.17
N ASP A 133 37.22 -5.46 -29.56
CA ASP A 133 37.38 -5.46 -28.10
C ASP A 133 36.78 -4.20 -27.45
N VAL A 134 37.03 -3.01 -28.02
CA VAL A 134 36.44 -1.75 -27.54
C VAL A 134 34.92 -1.79 -27.64
N LEU A 135 34.36 -2.24 -28.77
CA LEU A 135 32.92 -2.37 -28.96
C LEU A 135 32.32 -3.33 -27.92
N SER A 136 32.94 -4.49 -27.71
CA SER A 136 32.48 -5.49 -26.73
C SER A 136 32.44 -4.92 -25.30
N ARG A 137 33.50 -4.22 -24.87
CA ARG A 137 33.53 -3.58 -23.54
C ARG A 137 32.55 -2.41 -23.41
N ALA A 138 32.36 -1.63 -24.47
CA ALA A 138 31.42 -0.52 -24.47
C ALA A 138 29.98 -1.02 -24.35
N ASP A 139 29.62 -2.04 -25.14
CA ASP A 139 28.31 -2.70 -25.12
C ASP A 139 28.03 -3.36 -23.76
N GLN A 140 29.01 -4.09 -23.19
CA GLN A 140 28.88 -4.66 -21.85
C GLN A 140 28.61 -3.60 -20.78
N ARG A 141 29.34 -2.48 -20.81
CA ARG A 141 29.12 -1.37 -19.86
C ARG A 141 27.77 -0.70 -20.07
N ALA A 142 27.33 -0.54 -21.32
CA ALA A 142 26.01 -0.01 -21.64
C ALA A 142 24.90 -0.91 -21.07
N GLY A 143 25.03 -2.23 -21.17
CA GLY A 143 24.11 -3.20 -20.58
C GLY A 143 24.01 -3.07 -19.05
N ILE A 144 25.15 -2.98 -18.35
CA ILE A 144 25.18 -2.79 -16.89
C ILE A 144 24.49 -1.48 -16.48
N LEU A 145 24.74 -0.39 -17.23
CA LEU A 145 24.12 0.90 -16.98
C LEU A 145 22.61 0.87 -17.24
N ALA A 146 22.18 0.20 -18.32
CA ALA A 146 20.76 0.03 -18.63
C ALA A 146 20.04 -0.74 -17.52
N GLU A 147 20.62 -1.86 -17.06
CA GLU A 147 20.03 -2.65 -15.97
C GLU A 147 19.90 -1.83 -14.67
N TYR A 148 20.93 -1.05 -14.33
CA TYR A 148 20.87 -0.14 -13.19
C TYR A 148 19.79 0.93 -13.37
N ALA A 149 19.73 1.55 -14.55
CA ALA A 149 18.78 2.61 -14.86
C ALA A 149 17.32 2.10 -14.80
N ASP A 150 17.05 0.91 -15.33
CA ASP A 150 15.72 0.29 -15.25
C ASP A 150 15.34 -0.02 -13.80
N ARG A 151 16.26 -0.61 -13.02
CA ARG A 151 16.01 -0.85 -11.59
C ARG A 151 15.72 0.44 -10.82
N ALA A 152 16.52 1.48 -11.05
CA ALA A 152 16.33 2.78 -10.40
C ALA A 152 15.01 3.43 -10.81
N ARG A 153 14.66 3.39 -12.10
CA ARG A 153 13.40 3.94 -12.64
C ARG A 153 12.19 3.23 -12.05
N ILE A 154 12.17 1.90 -12.07
CA ILE A 154 11.04 1.10 -11.55
C ILE A 154 10.84 1.37 -10.06
N ALA A 155 11.93 1.40 -9.28
CA ALA A 155 11.87 1.72 -7.86
C ALA A 155 11.40 3.15 -7.59
N GLY A 156 11.88 4.14 -8.37
CA GLY A 156 11.45 5.53 -8.27
C GLY A 156 9.96 5.70 -8.56
N GLN A 157 9.48 5.13 -9.67
CA GLN A 157 8.07 5.18 -10.05
C GLN A 157 7.17 4.44 -9.04
N ALA A 158 7.64 3.35 -8.43
CA ALA A 158 6.90 2.71 -7.35
C ALA A 158 6.81 3.62 -6.11
N CYS A 159 7.92 4.27 -5.74
CA CYS A 159 7.96 5.20 -4.60
C CYS A 159 7.00 6.38 -4.80
N GLU A 160 7.05 7.03 -5.96
CA GLU A 160 6.16 8.15 -6.31
C GLU A 160 4.69 7.73 -6.26
N ARG A 161 4.33 6.62 -6.90
CA ARG A 161 2.96 6.09 -6.87
C ARG A 161 2.50 5.74 -5.45
N SER A 162 3.37 5.17 -4.63
CA SER A 162 3.06 4.85 -3.23
C SER A 162 2.82 6.11 -2.41
N TYR A 163 3.61 7.17 -2.64
CA TYR A 163 3.43 8.46 -1.99
C TYR A 163 2.10 9.12 -2.39
N ASP A 164 1.80 9.14 -3.69
CA ASP A 164 0.56 9.69 -4.24
C ASP A 164 -0.68 8.96 -3.68
N ALA A 165 -0.64 7.62 -3.60
CA ALA A 165 -1.70 6.81 -3.03
C ALA A 165 -1.95 7.11 -1.53
N LEU A 166 -0.90 7.43 -0.78
CA LEU A 166 -0.99 7.76 0.65
C LEU A 166 -1.45 9.20 0.89
N THR A 167 -1.07 10.13 0.03
CA THR A 167 -1.38 11.56 0.17
C THR A 167 -2.66 12.00 -0.53
N GLY A 168 -3.24 11.15 -1.37
CA GLY A 168 -4.43 11.48 -2.15
C GLY A 168 -4.16 12.43 -3.31
N VAL A 169 -2.88 12.72 -3.60
CA VAL A 169 -2.46 13.47 -4.79
C VAL A 169 -2.59 12.53 -5.97
N SER A 170 -3.75 12.51 -6.60
CA SER A 170 -3.94 11.75 -7.83
C SER A 170 -3.45 12.62 -8.99
N HIS A 171 -2.25 12.36 -9.49
CA HIS A 171 -1.89 12.78 -10.83
C HIS A 171 -2.72 11.95 -11.82
N GLN A 172 -3.93 12.43 -12.14
CA GLN A 172 -4.63 12.02 -13.35
C GLN A 172 -3.80 12.48 -14.56
N GLY A 173 -2.77 11.70 -14.90
CA GLY A 173 -2.09 11.78 -16.19
C GLY A 173 -3.08 11.33 -17.25
N GLY A 174 -3.49 12.26 -18.11
CA GLY A 174 -4.62 12.13 -19.00
C GLY A 174 -4.61 10.87 -19.87
N ASP A 175 -5.73 10.17 -19.84
CA ASP A 175 -6.18 9.31 -20.94
C ASP A 175 -6.65 10.23 -22.07
N GLY A 176 -5.69 10.78 -22.81
CA GLY A 176 -5.92 11.38 -24.11
C GLY A 176 -5.97 10.28 -25.15
N ARG A 177 -7.14 9.66 -25.31
CA ARG A 177 -7.45 8.74 -26.41
C ARG A 177 -8.76 9.18 -27.07
N ASP A 178 -8.65 10.28 -27.83
CA ASP A 178 -9.54 10.66 -28.93
C ASP A 178 -8.74 10.57 -30.25
#